data_AF-A0AAE0ZXT6-F1
#
_entry.id   AF-A0AAE0ZXT6-F1
#
_cell.length_a   1.000
_cell.length_b   1.000
_cell.length_c   1.000
_cell.angle_alpha   90.00
_cell.angle_beta   90.00
_cell.angle_gamma   90.00
#
_symmetry.space_group_name_H-M   'P 1'
#
loop_
_entity.id
_entity.type
_entity.pdbx_description
1 polymer ?
#
loop_
_entity_poly.entity_id
_entity_poly.type
_entity_poly.pdbx_seq_one_letter_code
_entity_poly.pdbx_strand_id
1 'polypeptide(L)'
;MPHPLCRPACDRQMDLASRTVQASPGPRNQTLVVTSIFRGLIYSFVGRDSSGQEYIFRDLIYSFVGRDSSGQEYIFRGLIYSFVGRESSGQEYIFRDLIYSFVGRDSSGQEYNIFRDLIYSFVDRDSSGQEYIFRDLIYSFVGRDSSGQEYIFRDLIYSFVGRDSSGQEYNIFRDLIYSFVGRDSSGQEYIFRDLIYSFVGRDSSGQEYNIFRDLIYSFVGRDSSG
;
A
#
# COMPACT_ATOMS: atom_id res chain seq x y z
N MET A 1 10.29 15.89 -50.13
CA MET A 1 9.72 16.58 -48.96
C MET A 1 9.24 15.53 -47.97
N PRO A 2 9.78 15.47 -46.74
CA PRO A 2 9.18 14.68 -45.67
C PRO A 2 8.39 15.58 -44.69
N HIS A 3 7.20 15.13 -44.32
CA HIS A 3 6.37 15.70 -43.27
C HIS A 3 7.07 15.63 -41.90
N PRO A 4 7.03 16.69 -41.07
CA PRO A 4 7.41 16.58 -39.66
C PRO A 4 6.22 16.06 -38.85
N LEU A 5 6.38 14.89 -38.21
CA LEU A 5 5.44 14.37 -37.22
C LEU A 5 5.53 15.21 -35.94
N CYS A 6 4.39 15.78 -35.55
CA CYS A 6 4.18 16.53 -34.31
C CYS A 6 4.60 15.71 -33.07
N ARG A 7 5.42 16.30 -32.21
CA ARG A 7 5.53 15.90 -30.80
C ARG A 7 4.42 16.60 -30.00
N PRO A 8 3.70 15.92 -29.09
CA PRO A 8 2.77 16.59 -28.20
C PRO A 8 3.57 17.35 -27.13
N ALA A 9 3.42 18.67 -27.12
CA ALA A 9 3.88 19.55 -26.07
C ALA A 9 2.94 19.46 -24.87
N CYS A 10 3.43 18.99 -23.73
CA CYS A 10 2.77 19.14 -22.42
C CYS A 10 3.82 19.44 -21.34
N ASP A 11 4.59 20.51 -21.54
CA ASP A 11 5.38 21.13 -20.47
C ASP A 11 4.76 22.50 -20.15
N ARG A 12 3.82 22.55 -19.20
CA ARG A 12 3.48 23.78 -18.48
C ARG A 12 3.03 23.49 -17.05
N GLN A 13 3.93 23.75 -16.11
CA GLN A 13 3.89 24.82 -15.10
C GLN A 13 4.63 24.33 -13.85
N MET A 14 5.96 24.53 -13.85
CA MET A 14 6.86 24.10 -12.76
C MET A 14 6.95 25.18 -11.70
N ASP A 15 6.60 24.85 -10.45
CA ASP A 15 7.14 25.53 -9.27
C ASP A 15 8.23 24.64 -8.63
N LEU A 16 9.46 25.15 -8.71
CA LEU A 16 10.75 24.73 -8.16
C LEU A 16 10.90 23.31 -7.55
N ALA A 17 11.64 22.44 -8.26
CA ALA A 17 12.41 21.36 -7.64
C ALA A 17 13.70 21.93 -7.03
N SER A 18 13.87 21.88 -5.71
CA SER A 18 15.17 22.15 -5.08
C SER A 18 15.99 20.87 -5.02
N ARG A 19 17.07 20.80 -5.82
CA ARG A 19 18.11 19.78 -5.67
C ARG A 19 19.12 20.27 -4.63
N THR A 20 19.18 19.64 -3.47
CA THR A 20 20.24 19.86 -2.49
C THR A 20 21.25 18.74 -2.59
N VAL A 21 22.46 19.05 -3.09
CA VAL A 21 23.61 18.15 -3.02
C VAL A 21 24.38 18.51 -1.75
N GLN A 22 24.23 17.72 -0.68
CA GLN A 22 25.10 17.84 0.48
C GLN A 22 26.30 16.91 0.32
N ALA A 23 27.45 17.50 -0.02
CA ALA A 23 28.73 16.80 0.06
C ALA A 23 29.24 16.89 1.50
N SER A 24 29.32 15.75 2.20
CA SER A 24 30.04 15.66 3.47
C SER A 24 31.55 15.55 3.19
N PRO A 25 32.42 16.36 3.82
CA PRO A 25 33.85 16.31 3.56
C PRO A 25 34.48 15.11 4.30
N GLY A 26 34.57 13.96 3.65
CA GLY A 26 35.27 12.78 4.17
C GLY A 26 35.58 11.74 3.08
N PRO A 27 36.76 11.09 3.10
CA PRO A 27 37.11 10.12 2.08
C PRO A 27 36.68 8.72 2.53
N ARG A 28 35.55 8.22 2.00
CA ARG A 28 35.23 6.82 1.65
C ARG A 28 33.72 6.67 1.42
N ASN A 29 33.37 6.14 0.25
CA ASN A 29 32.01 5.80 -0.24
C ASN A 29 31.02 6.98 -0.30
N GLN A 30 30.97 7.62 -1.46
CA GLN A 30 29.89 8.56 -1.80
C GLN A 30 28.61 7.77 -2.07
N THR A 31 27.76 7.60 -1.06
CA THR A 31 26.35 7.23 -1.30
C THR A 31 25.66 8.48 -1.80
N LEU A 32 25.32 8.49 -3.09
CA LEU A 32 24.70 9.63 -3.75
C LEU A 32 23.19 9.57 -3.49
N VAL A 33 22.77 10.10 -2.34
CA VAL A 33 21.34 10.21 -2.02
C VAL A 33 20.78 11.41 -2.77
N VAL A 34 20.00 11.15 -3.82
CA VAL A 34 19.31 12.18 -4.59
C VAL A 34 17.95 12.42 -3.93
N THR A 35 17.88 13.36 -2.99
CA THR A 35 16.60 13.79 -2.42
C THR A 35 15.93 14.81 -3.34
N SER A 36 14.74 14.49 -3.84
CA SER A 36 13.93 15.42 -4.63
C SER A 36 12.70 15.86 -3.85
N ILE A 37 12.52 17.19 -3.71
CA ILE A 37 11.37 17.78 -3.02
C ILE A 37 10.43 18.40 -4.06
N PHE A 38 9.16 17.98 -4.04
CA PHE A 38 8.11 18.49 -4.94
C PHE A 38 6.93 19.06 -4.16
N ARG A 39 6.31 20.13 -4.69
CA ARG A 39 5.12 20.76 -4.12
C ARG A 39 4.09 21.08 -5.21
N GLY A 40 2.81 20.83 -4.92
CA GLY A 40 1.71 21.26 -5.79
C GLY A 40 1.78 20.67 -7.21
N LEU A 41 2.18 19.40 -7.31
CA LEU A 41 2.49 18.76 -8.58
C LEU A 41 1.35 17.84 -9.02
N ILE A 42 1.08 17.83 -10.33
CA ILE A 42 0.38 16.72 -10.99
C ILE A 42 1.43 15.99 -11.83
N TYR A 43 1.65 14.73 -11.54
CA TYR A 43 2.66 13.92 -12.21
C TYR A 43 2.04 12.66 -12.80
N SER A 44 2.26 12.44 -14.10
CA SER A 44 1.78 11.23 -14.77
C SER A 44 2.74 10.70 -15.82
N PHE A 45 2.75 9.37 -16.00
CA PHE A 45 3.57 8.70 -17.01
C PHE A 45 2.97 7.34 -17.41
N VAL A 46 3.47 6.80 -18.52
CA VAL A 46 3.19 5.45 -18.99
C VAL A 46 4.53 4.72 -19.13
N GLY A 47 4.74 3.67 -18.34
CA GLY A 47 5.99 2.92 -18.26
C GLY A 47 7.10 3.69 -17.56
N ARG A 48 7.60 3.17 -16.44
CA ARG A 48 8.78 3.71 -15.76
C ARG A 48 9.44 2.67 -14.85
N ASP A 49 10.75 2.62 -14.97
CA ASP A 49 11.59 1.83 -14.08
C ASP A 49 12.40 2.78 -13.19
N SER A 50 12.50 2.46 -11.90
CA SER A 50 13.22 3.29 -10.93
C SER A 50 13.88 2.47 -9.83
N SER A 51 15.16 2.75 -9.53
CA SER A 51 15.93 2.10 -8.46
C SER A 51 16.71 3.12 -7.60
N GLY A 52 16.74 2.95 -6.27
CA GLY A 52 17.66 3.65 -5.36
C GLY A 52 17.45 5.16 -5.23
N GLN A 53 16.23 5.65 -5.01
CA GLN A 53 15.97 7.09 -4.84
C GLN A 53 15.15 7.37 -3.58
N GLU A 54 15.32 8.59 -3.08
CA GLU A 54 14.54 9.15 -1.98
C GLU A 54 13.70 10.33 -2.48
N TYR A 55 12.41 10.32 -2.15
CA TYR A 55 11.51 11.39 -2.57
C TYR A 55 10.69 11.95 -1.44
N ILE A 56 10.55 13.29 -1.43
CA ILE A 56 9.65 13.99 -0.53
C ILE A 56 8.64 14.79 -1.34
N PHE A 57 7.36 14.51 -1.15
CA PHE A 57 6.29 15.18 -1.87
C PHE A 57 5.32 15.85 -0.89
N ARG A 58 4.85 17.04 -1.27
CA ARG A 58 3.71 17.70 -0.63
C ARG A 58 2.66 18.06 -1.68
N ASP A 59 1.41 17.73 -1.39
CA ASP A 59 0.25 18.10 -2.22
C ASP A 59 0.44 17.61 -3.67
N LEU A 60 0.51 16.28 -3.83
CA LEU A 60 0.79 15.62 -5.11
C LEU A 60 -0.45 14.86 -5.61
N ILE A 61 -0.71 14.95 -6.91
CA ILE A 61 -1.53 13.96 -7.64
C ILE A 61 -0.58 13.17 -8.53
N TYR A 62 -0.46 11.87 -8.28
CA TYR A 62 0.45 10.99 -8.99
C TYR A 62 -0.35 9.87 -9.66
N SER A 63 -0.18 9.73 -10.98
CA SER A 63 -0.88 8.68 -11.73
C SER A 63 0.02 7.99 -12.74
N PHE A 64 -0.10 6.67 -12.92
CA PHE A 64 0.66 5.98 -13.99
C PHE A 64 0.03 4.69 -14.47
N VAL A 65 0.52 4.23 -15.62
CA VAL A 65 0.22 2.92 -16.18
C VAL A 65 1.52 2.18 -16.39
N GLY A 66 1.73 1.07 -15.68
CA GLY A 66 2.95 0.27 -15.71
C GLY A 66 4.13 0.94 -15.02
N ARG A 67 4.61 0.36 -13.93
CA ARG A 67 5.79 0.83 -13.20
C ARG A 67 6.48 -0.29 -12.46
N ASP A 68 7.80 -0.36 -12.61
CA ASP A 68 8.64 -1.26 -11.85
C ASP A 68 9.56 -0.43 -10.93
N SER A 69 9.58 -0.80 -9.64
CA SER A 69 10.30 -0.02 -8.64
C SER A 69 10.99 -0.90 -7.60
N SER A 70 12.25 -0.60 -7.31
CA SER A 70 13.04 -1.31 -6.30
C SER A 70 13.89 -0.36 -5.43
N GLY A 71 14.04 -0.68 -4.14
CA GLY A 71 14.91 0.07 -3.21
C GLY A 71 14.62 1.57 -3.14
N GLN A 72 13.39 1.97 -2.85
CA GLN A 72 13.02 3.39 -2.79
C GLN A 72 12.48 3.74 -1.41
N GLU A 73 12.70 4.99 -1.03
CA GLU A 73 12.09 5.56 0.16
C GLU A 73 11.26 6.79 -0.21
N TYR A 74 10.05 6.88 0.33
CA TYR A 74 9.18 8.01 0.07
C TYR A 74 8.55 8.58 1.33
N ILE A 75 8.51 9.91 1.38
CA ILE A 75 7.74 10.66 2.37
C ILE A 75 6.73 11.54 1.66
N PHE A 76 5.45 11.32 1.94
CA PHE A 76 4.36 12.07 1.33
C PHE A 76 3.49 12.76 2.38
N ARG A 77 3.07 13.98 2.05
CA ARG A 77 2.02 14.70 2.80
C ARG A 77 0.98 15.23 1.81
N GLY A 78 -0.25 14.75 1.91
CA GLY A 78 -1.33 15.12 0.98
C GLY A 78 -1.07 14.52 -0.40
N LEU A 79 -1.45 13.26 -0.59
CA LEU A 79 -1.23 12.54 -1.85
C LEU A 79 -2.52 11.91 -2.36
N ILE A 80 -2.76 12.05 -3.65
CA ILE A 80 -3.67 11.18 -4.41
C ILE A 80 -2.79 10.36 -5.36
N TYR A 81 -2.72 9.06 -5.13
CA TYR A 81 -1.88 8.15 -5.91
C TYR A 81 -2.75 7.11 -6.59
N SER A 82 -2.67 7.05 -7.91
CA SER A 82 -3.46 6.10 -8.70
C SER A 82 -2.62 5.37 -9.74
N PHE A 83 -2.87 4.09 -9.99
CA PHE A 83 -2.18 3.41 -11.08
C PHE A 83 -2.88 2.17 -11.62
N VAL A 84 -2.41 1.73 -12.79
CA VAL A 84 -2.77 0.45 -13.40
C VAL A 84 -1.49 -0.31 -13.68
N GLY A 85 -1.32 -1.46 -13.02
CA GLY A 85 -0.13 -2.30 -13.13
C GLY A 85 1.09 -1.71 -12.43
N ARG A 86 1.59 -2.40 -11.41
CA ARG A 86 2.82 -2.04 -10.70
C ARG A 86 3.49 -3.26 -10.13
N GLU A 87 4.80 -3.33 -10.30
CA GLU A 87 5.67 -4.26 -9.57
C GLU A 87 6.56 -3.47 -8.60
N SER A 88 6.63 -3.93 -7.35
CA SER A 88 7.52 -3.32 -6.36
C SER A 88 8.26 -4.32 -5.48
N SER A 89 9.48 -3.95 -5.11
CA SER A 89 10.23 -4.67 -4.09
C SER A 89 11.11 -3.77 -3.21
N GLY A 90 11.22 -4.13 -1.93
CA GLY A 90 12.11 -3.47 -0.96
C GLY A 90 11.89 -1.97 -0.88
N GLN A 91 10.69 -1.55 -0.50
CA GLN A 91 10.29 -0.15 -0.47
C GLN A 91 9.95 0.28 0.94
N GLU A 92 10.29 1.51 1.29
CA GLU A 92 9.83 2.12 2.54
C GLU A 92 8.99 3.36 2.26
N TYR A 93 7.87 3.47 2.96
CA TYR A 93 6.97 4.60 2.78
C TYR A 93 6.46 5.17 4.09
N ILE A 94 6.43 6.50 4.15
CA ILE A 94 5.76 7.25 5.21
C ILE A 94 4.76 8.20 4.57
N PHE A 95 3.48 7.98 4.86
CA PHE A 95 2.40 8.80 4.32
C PHE A 95 1.58 9.47 5.42
N ARG A 96 1.26 10.73 5.15
CA ARG A 96 0.24 11.48 5.87
C ARG A 96 -0.79 11.99 4.88
N ASP A 97 -2.06 11.68 5.13
CA ASP A 97 -3.21 12.06 4.30
C ASP A 97 -3.08 11.52 2.86
N LEU A 98 -3.41 10.24 2.66
CA LEU A 98 -3.29 9.54 1.38
C LEU A 98 -4.63 9.00 0.89
N ILE A 99 -4.89 9.18 -0.41
CA ILE A 99 -5.85 8.39 -1.18
C ILE A 99 -5.06 7.57 -2.18
N TYR A 100 -5.16 6.24 -2.08
CA TYR A 100 -4.41 5.30 -2.90
C TYR A 100 -5.37 4.37 -3.62
N SER A 101 -5.28 4.31 -4.95
CA SER A 101 -6.18 3.47 -5.74
C SER A 101 -5.46 2.78 -6.88
N PHE A 102 -5.68 1.48 -7.10
CA PHE A 102 -5.05 0.79 -8.22
C PHE A 102 -5.79 -0.41 -8.76
N VAL A 103 -5.38 -0.80 -9.96
CA VAL A 103 -5.80 -2.03 -10.63
C VAL A 103 -4.55 -2.84 -10.95
N GLY A 104 -4.40 -3.98 -10.30
CA GLY A 104 -3.23 -4.85 -10.41
C GLY A 104 -1.98 -4.27 -9.73
N ARG A 105 -1.52 -4.94 -8.67
CA ARG A 105 -0.25 -4.65 -8.00
C ARG A 105 0.36 -5.94 -7.48
N ASP A 106 1.62 -6.15 -7.84
CA ASP A 106 2.45 -7.20 -7.27
C ASP A 106 3.53 -6.57 -6.39
N SER A 107 3.66 -7.05 -5.17
CA SER A 107 4.65 -6.55 -4.21
C SER A 107 5.32 -7.69 -3.49
N SER A 108 6.65 -7.65 -3.46
CA SER A 108 7.47 -8.70 -2.86
C SER A 108 8.66 -8.14 -2.08
N GLY A 109 9.11 -8.90 -1.09
CA GLY A 109 10.21 -8.50 -0.23
C GLY A 109 9.78 -7.51 0.86
N GLN A 110 10.66 -7.28 1.82
CA GLN A 110 10.37 -6.48 3.02
C GLN A 110 10.05 -5.04 2.65
N GLU A 111 8.76 -4.67 2.69
CA GLU A 111 8.34 -3.26 2.64
C GLU A 111 7.85 -2.85 4.02
N TYR A 112 8.33 -1.69 4.49
CA TYR A 112 7.88 -1.10 5.73
C TYR A 112 7.09 0.18 5.44
N ASN A 113 5.85 0.22 5.90
CA ASN A 113 4.96 1.33 5.59
C ASN A 113 4.25 1.89 6.82
N ILE A 114 4.34 3.21 7.01
CA ILE A 114 3.61 3.94 8.04
C ILE A 114 2.58 4.88 7.40
N PHE A 115 1.32 4.75 7.79
CA PHE A 115 0.23 5.59 7.34
C PHE A 115 -0.53 6.18 8.52
N ARG A 116 -0.83 7.47 8.43
CA ARG A 116 -1.64 8.13 9.46
C ARG A 116 -3.13 8.14 9.12
N ASP A 117 -3.46 8.62 7.93
CA ASP A 117 -4.84 8.83 7.48
C ASP A 117 -4.88 8.34 6.02
N LEU A 118 -5.57 7.22 5.77
CA LEU A 118 -5.54 6.55 4.47
C LEU A 118 -6.92 6.08 4.01
N ILE A 119 -7.20 6.30 2.73
CA ILE A 119 -8.21 5.57 1.96
C ILE A 119 -7.47 4.75 0.90
N TYR A 120 -7.59 3.43 0.98
CA TYR A 120 -6.88 2.51 0.10
C TYR A 120 -7.87 1.60 -0.61
N SER A 121 -7.81 1.57 -1.94
CA SER A 121 -8.74 0.76 -2.75
C SER A 121 -8.07 0.05 -3.91
N PHE A 122 -8.44 -1.20 -4.17
CA PHE A 122 -7.91 -1.93 -5.33
C PHE A 122 -8.80 -3.05 -5.86
N VAL A 123 -8.49 -3.51 -7.07
CA VAL A 123 -9.25 -4.53 -7.80
C VAL A 123 -8.53 -5.87 -7.94
N ASP A 124 -7.20 -5.90 -7.76
CA ASP A 124 -6.40 -7.14 -7.67
C ASP A 124 -5.06 -6.80 -7.01
N ARG A 125 -4.59 -7.64 -6.08
CA ARG A 125 -3.30 -7.45 -5.41
C ARG A 125 -2.70 -8.75 -4.92
N ASP A 126 -1.43 -8.95 -5.28
CA ASP A 126 -0.58 -9.99 -4.71
C ASP A 126 0.51 -9.37 -3.86
N SER A 127 0.65 -9.85 -2.62
CA SER A 127 1.60 -9.27 -1.65
C SER A 127 2.30 -10.31 -0.80
N SER A 128 3.61 -10.20 -0.67
CA SER A 128 4.43 -11.07 0.18
C SER A 128 5.47 -10.31 1.01
N GLY A 129 5.63 -10.71 2.28
CA GLY A 129 6.67 -10.20 3.18
C GLY A 129 6.57 -8.71 3.47
N GLN A 130 5.49 -8.25 4.10
CA GLN A 130 5.28 -6.82 4.28
C GLN A 130 4.88 -6.49 5.71
N GLU A 131 5.31 -5.32 6.18
CA GLU A 131 4.97 -4.77 7.47
C GLU A 131 4.26 -3.42 7.31
N TYR A 132 3.12 -3.30 7.96
CA TYR A 132 2.31 -2.10 7.86
C TYR A 132 1.85 -1.59 9.23
N ILE A 133 1.98 -0.29 9.42
CA ILE A 133 1.43 0.42 10.57
C ILE A 133 0.47 1.48 10.08
N PHE A 134 -0.78 1.39 10.50
CA PHE A 134 -1.82 2.35 10.18
C PHE A 134 -2.43 2.90 11.46
N ARG A 135 -2.65 4.22 11.47
CA ARG A 135 -3.47 4.83 12.51
C ARG A 135 -4.94 4.76 12.12
N ASP A 136 -5.35 5.49 11.08
CA ASP A 136 -6.74 5.57 10.65
C ASP A 136 -6.84 5.12 9.18
N LEU A 137 -7.53 4.01 8.91
CA LEU A 137 -7.62 3.41 7.57
C LEU A 137 -9.05 3.05 7.17
N ILE A 138 -9.39 3.39 5.93
CA ILE A 138 -10.48 2.77 5.17
C ILE A 138 -9.85 1.94 4.05
N TYR A 139 -10.06 0.63 4.10
CA TYR A 139 -9.48 -0.33 3.17
C TYR A 139 -10.60 -1.07 2.43
N SER A 140 -10.57 -1.05 1.11
CA SER A 140 -11.58 -1.74 0.30
C SER A 140 -10.97 -2.43 -0.89
N PHE A 141 -11.33 -3.69 -1.14
CA PHE A 141 -10.85 -4.37 -2.34
C PHE A 141 -11.74 -5.46 -2.90
N VAL A 142 -11.47 -5.79 -4.14
CA VAL A 142 -11.89 -7.01 -4.81
C VAL A 142 -10.61 -7.78 -5.11
N GLY A 143 -10.55 -9.08 -4.82
CA GLY A 143 -9.41 -9.95 -5.15
C GLY A 143 -8.11 -9.60 -4.44
N ARG A 144 -7.66 -10.45 -3.52
CA ARG A 144 -6.38 -10.26 -2.85
C ARG A 144 -5.76 -11.57 -2.43
N ASP A 145 -4.50 -11.76 -2.80
CA ASP A 145 -3.66 -12.82 -2.28
C ASP A 145 -2.54 -12.23 -1.42
N SER A 146 -2.43 -12.73 -0.19
CA SER A 146 -1.38 -12.29 0.73
C SER A 146 -0.67 -13.42 1.45
N SER A 147 0.62 -13.22 1.67
CA SER A 147 1.43 -14.12 2.50
C SER A 147 2.49 -13.41 3.33
N GLY A 148 2.70 -13.88 4.56
CA GLY A 148 3.76 -13.38 5.44
C GLY A 148 3.64 -11.88 5.71
N GLN A 149 2.53 -11.46 6.29
CA GLN A 149 2.21 -10.05 6.49
C GLN A 149 2.06 -9.72 7.96
N GLU A 150 2.59 -8.57 8.39
CA GLU A 150 2.34 -8.05 9.71
C GLU A 150 1.63 -6.71 9.62
N TYR A 151 0.57 -6.56 10.41
CA TYR A 151 -0.23 -5.36 10.44
C TYR A 151 -0.51 -4.87 11.84
N ILE A 152 -0.36 -3.57 12.06
CA ILE A 152 -0.78 -2.90 13.27
C ILE A 152 -1.71 -1.75 12.88
N PHE A 153 -2.95 -1.82 13.38
CA PHE A 153 -3.99 -0.83 13.14
C PHE A 153 -4.49 -0.26 14.46
N ARG A 154 -4.73 1.05 14.47
CA ARG A 154 -5.53 1.65 15.54
C ARG A 154 -7.02 1.57 15.17
N ASP A 155 -7.46 2.32 14.18
CA ASP A 155 -8.86 2.40 13.78
C ASP A 155 -8.97 1.98 12.29
N LEU A 156 -9.75 0.93 12.02
CA LEU A 156 -9.88 0.35 10.68
C LEU A 156 -11.33 0.09 10.28
N ILE A 157 -11.69 0.50 9.07
CA ILE A 157 -12.83 -0.02 8.32
C ILE A 157 -12.29 -0.85 7.16
N TYR A 158 -12.59 -2.14 7.16
CA TYR A 158 -12.09 -3.10 6.19
C TYR A 158 -13.25 -3.76 5.46
N SER A 159 -13.24 -3.72 4.14
CA SER A 159 -14.30 -4.32 3.32
C SER A 159 -13.72 -5.03 2.10
N PHE A 160 -14.15 -6.27 1.83
CA PHE A 160 -13.66 -6.95 0.64
C PHE A 160 -14.56 -8.01 0.03
N VAL A 161 -14.25 -8.36 -1.22
CA VAL A 161 -14.83 -9.47 -1.96
C VAL A 161 -13.69 -10.34 -2.49
N GLY A 162 -13.60 -11.58 -1.98
CA GLY A 162 -12.54 -12.52 -2.30
C GLY A 162 -11.20 -12.13 -1.66
N ARG A 163 -10.71 -12.97 -0.75
CA ARG A 163 -9.39 -12.82 -0.14
C ARG A 163 -8.84 -14.20 0.19
N ASP A 164 -7.64 -14.47 -0.31
CA ASP A 164 -6.87 -15.64 0.06
C ASP A 164 -5.65 -15.19 0.86
N SER A 165 -5.43 -15.82 2.02
CA SER A 165 -4.31 -15.47 2.90
C SER A 165 -3.66 -16.71 3.46
N SER A 166 -2.34 -16.77 3.35
CA SER A 166 -1.56 -17.95 3.74
C SER A 166 -0.24 -17.57 4.40
N GLY A 167 0.33 -18.51 5.16
CA GLY A 167 1.55 -18.25 5.95
C GLY A 167 1.26 -17.42 7.19
N GLN A 168 2.32 -17.15 7.98
CA GLN A 168 2.21 -16.45 9.25
C GLN A 168 1.83 -14.99 9.03
N GLU A 169 0.58 -14.62 9.31
CA GLU A 169 0.18 -13.22 9.40
C GLU A 169 -0.13 -12.85 10.85
N TYR A 170 0.44 -11.73 11.31
CA TYR A 170 0.19 -11.21 12.65
C TYR A 170 -0.49 -9.85 12.56
N ASN A 171 -1.67 -9.73 13.17
CA ASN A 171 -2.46 -8.52 13.06
C ASN A 171 -2.97 -8.03 14.42
N ILE A 172 -2.72 -6.76 14.75
CA ILE A 172 -3.26 -6.10 15.94
C ILE A 172 -4.20 -4.97 15.51
N PHE A 173 -5.40 -4.93 16.09
CA PHE A 173 -6.37 -3.86 15.90
C PHE A 173 -6.88 -3.35 17.24
N ARG A 174 -7.07 -2.04 17.36
CA ARG A 174 -7.79 -1.46 18.49
C ARG A 174 -9.28 -1.44 18.18
N ASP A 175 -9.71 -0.70 17.17
CA ASP A 175 -11.11 -0.55 16.81
C ASP A 175 -11.30 -0.98 15.34
N LEU A 176 -12.08 -2.04 15.09
CA LEU A 176 -12.26 -2.61 13.75
C LEU A 176 -13.73 -2.79 13.37
N ILE A 177 -14.08 -2.33 12.16
CA ILE A 177 -15.28 -2.75 11.42
C ILE A 177 -14.82 -3.58 10.23
N TYR A 178 -15.20 -4.85 10.19
CA TYR A 178 -14.77 -5.81 9.19
C TYR A 178 -15.97 -6.41 8.46
N SER A 179 -16.01 -6.26 7.13
CA SER A 179 -17.06 -6.82 6.28
C SER A 179 -16.47 -7.58 5.10
N PHE A 180 -16.98 -8.77 4.78
CA PHE A 180 -16.50 -9.48 3.59
C PHE A 180 -17.45 -10.49 2.95
N VAL A 181 -17.13 -10.81 1.70
CA VAL A 181 -17.74 -11.90 0.92
C VAL A 181 -16.63 -12.80 0.38
N GLY A 182 -16.58 -14.05 0.83
CA GLY A 182 -15.58 -15.04 0.42
C GLY A 182 -14.20 -14.75 1.00
N ARG A 183 -13.71 -15.64 1.86
CA ARG A 183 -12.37 -15.57 2.45
C ARG A 183 -11.84 -16.96 2.74
N ASP A 184 -10.64 -17.22 2.26
CA ASP A 184 -9.88 -18.42 2.58
C ASP A 184 -8.62 -18.02 3.36
N SER A 185 -8.47 -18.53 4.59
CA SER A 185 -7.32 -18.16 5.42
C SER A 185 -6.63 -19.34 6.09
N SER A 186 -5.30 -19.26 6.18
CA SER A 186 -4.49 -20.20 6.97
C SER A 186 -3.31 -19.53 7.67
N GLY A 187 -3.00 -20.02 8.89
CA GLY A 187 -1.82 -19.60 9.66
C GLY A 187 -1.88 -18.15 10.18
N GLN A 188 -2.99 -17.75 10.80
CA GLN A 188 -3.25 -16.35 11.13
C GLN A 188 -3.32 -16.11 12.64
N GLU A 189 -2.71 -15.03 13.11
CA GLU A 189 -2.86 -14.54 14.47
C GLU A 189 -3.45 -13.13 14.47
N TYR A 190 -4.52 -12.96 15.24
CA TYR A 190 -5.24 -11.71 15.36
C TYR A 190 -5.46 -11.32 16.82
N ILE A 191 -5.21 -10.05 17.13
CA ILE A 191 -5.53 -9.45 18.43
C ILE A 191 -6.41 -8.23 18.18
N PHE A 192 -7.60 -8.23 18.77
CA PHE A 192 -8.56 -7.14 18.66
C PHE A 192 -8.95 -6.65 20.05
N ARG A 193 -9.18 -5.35 20.17
CA ARG A 193 -9.86 -4.81 21.35
C ARG A 193 -11.37 -4.76 21.09
N ASP A 194 -11.80 -3.92 20.15
CA ASP A 194 -13.21 -3.70 19.83
C ASP A 194 -13.47 -4.09 18.36
N LEU A 195 -14.38 -5.04 18.12
CA LEU A 195 -14.65 -5.58 16.79
C LEU A 195 -16.15 -5.62 16.44
N ILE A 196 -16.50 -5.06 15.28
CA ILE A 196 -17.75 -5.32 14.57
C ILE A 196 -17.44 -6.15 13.33
N TYR A 197 -18.06 -7.31 13.21
CA TYR A 197 -17.72 -8.30 12.18
C TYR A 197 -18.97 -8.79 11.43
N SER A 198 -18.92 -8.75 10.10
CA SER A 198 -19.98 -9.24 9.21
C SER A 198 -19.41 -9.98 8.00
N PHE A 199 -19.97 -11.13 7.63
CA PHE A 199 -19.47 -11.87 6.47
C PHE A 199 -20.45 -12.84 5.81
N VAL A 200 -20.10 -13.18 4.58
CA VAL A 200 -20.76 -14.21 3.75
C VAL A 200 -19.69 -15.13 3.17
N GLY A 201 -19.67 -16.40 3.58
CA GLY A 201 -18.70 -17.39 3.09
C GLY A 201 -17.29 -17.19 3.65
N ARG A 202 -16.84 -18.14 4.45
CA ARG A 202 -15.50 -18.14 5.05
C ARG A 202 -15.04 -19.58 5.21
N ASP A 203 -13.88 -19.88 4.65
CA ASP A 203 -13.14 -21.11 4.93
C ASP A 203 -11.83 -20.76 5.64
N SER A 204 -11.49 -21.55 6.64
CA SER A 204 -10.25 -21.33 7.41
C SER A 204 -9.65 -22.67 7.80
N SER A 205 -8.34 -22.80 7.60
CA SER A 205 -7.58 -24.02 7.88
C SER A 205 -6.28 -23.71 8.60
N GLY A 206 -5.78 -24.62 9.44
CA GLY A 206 -4.58 -24.38 10.25
C GLY A 206 -4.85 -23.61 11.55
N GLN A 207 -3.77 -23.16 12.21
CA GLN A 207 -3.89 -22.48 13.50
C GLN A 207 -4.33 -21.03 13.31
N GLU A 208 -5.50 -20.70 13.88
CA GLU A 208 -5.93 -19.32 14.05
C GLU A 208 -6.03 -18.97 15.54
N TYR A 209 -5.32 -17.94 15.97
CA TYR A 209 -5.43 -17.40 17.32
C TYR A 209 -6.11 -16.05 17.27
N ASN A 210 -7.21 -15.91 18.00
CA ASN A 210 -7.96 -14.66 18.06
C ASN A 210 -8.21 -14.26 19.52
N ILE A 211 -7.84 -13.04 19.89
CA ILE A 211 -8.13 -12.46 21.21
C ILE A 211 -9.05 -11.25 21.01
N PHE A 212 -10.18 -11.19 21.73
CA PHE A 212 -11.14 -10.09 21.66
C PHE A 212 -11.47 -9.60 23.07
N ARG A 213 -11.70 -8.28 23.21
CA ARG A 213 -12.28 -7.72 24.44
C ARG A 213 -13.78 -7.52 24.28
N ASP A 214 -14.21 -6.84 23.21
CA ASP A 214 -15.61 -6.55 22.90
C ASP A 214 -15.91 -6.95 21.44
N LEU A 215 -16.95 -7.77 21.22
CA LEU A 215 -17.29 -8.34 19.91
C LEU A 215 -18.79 -8.22 19.59
N ILE A 216 -19.10 -7.68 18.41
CA ILE A 216 -20.42 -7.74 17.79
C ILE A 216 -20.29 -8.50 16.46
N TYR A 217 -21.12 -9.53 16.27
CA TYR A 217 -20.95 -10.50 15.18
C TYR A 217 -22.26 -10.80 14.45
N SER A 218 -22.20 -10.88 13.11
CA SER A 218 -23.30 -11.28 12.23
C SER A 218 -22.79 -12.14 11.06
N PHE A 219 -23.52 -13.21 10.68
CA PHE A 219 -23.05 -14.17 9.66
C PHE A 219 -24.15 -14.78 8.80
N VAL A 220 -23.77 -15.17 7.58
CA VAL A 220 -24.55 -16.03 6.67
C VAL A 220 -23.60 -17.04 6.00
N GLY A 221 -23.65 -18.30 6.43
CA GLY A 221 -22.85 -19.42 5.90
C GLY A 221 -21.42 -19.52 6.47
N ARG A 222 -21.04 -20.72 6.93
CA ARG A 222 -19.70 -21.08 7.41
C ARG A 222 -19.49 -22.58 7.19
N ASP A 223 -18.46 -22.94 6.46
CA ASP A 223 -17.94 -24.31 6.42
C ASP A 223 -16.60 -24.32 7.18
N SER A 224 -16.32 -25.40 7.89
CA SER A 224 -15.10 -25.51 8.71
C SER A 224 -14.70 -26.98 8.73
N SER A 225 -13.72 -27.34 7.91
CA SER A 225 -13.09 -28.66 7.94
C SER A 225 -11.82 -28.58 8.80
N GLY A 226 -11.86 -29.25 9.94
CA GLY A 226 -10.73 -29.40 10.87
C GLY A 226 -9.75 -30.49 10.47
#